data_AF-A0A6Y2IG08-F1
#
_entry.id   AF-A0A6Y2IG08-F1
#
_cell.length_a   1.000
_cell.length_b   1.000
_cell.length_c   1.000
_cell.angle_alpha   90.00
_cell.angle_beta   90.00
_cell.angle_gamma   90.00
#
_symmetry.space_group_name_H-M   'P 1'
#
loop_
_entity.id
_entity.type
_entity.pdbx_description
1 polymer ?
#
loop_
_entity_poly.entity_id
_entity_poly.type
_entity_poly.pdbx_seq_one_letter_code
_entity_poly.pdbx_strand_id
1 'polypeptide(L)'
;MMIVLHVMCLLPLLTGCGSTRTVYVPIPAVPLPASLTTETPQPVIPEPLTYGASLDLNVSLLSALGQCNIDKAGIRSIEMRRNALLAAVK
;
A
#
# COMPACT_ATOMS: atom_id res chain seq x y z
N MET A 1 -7.88 39.86 -51.39
CA MET A 1 -7.98 40.44 -50.03
C MET A 1 -8.81 39.60 -49.05
N MET A 2 -9.79 38.80 -49.51
CA MET A 2 -10.62 37.98 -48.61
C MET A 2 -9.89 36.81 -47.97
N ILE A 3 -9.05 36.07 -48.71
CA ILE A 3 -8.38 34.84 -48.22
C ILE A 3 -7.45 35.13 -47.03
N VAL A 4 -6.75 36.27 -47.03
CA VAL A 4 -5.83 36.67 -45.94
C VAL A 4 -6.58 36.87 -44.62
N LEU A 5 -7.77 37.49 -44.67
CA LEU A 5 -8.59 37.72 -43.48
C LEU A 5 -9.12 36.40 -42.88
N HIS A 6 -9.51 35.46 -43.75
CA HIS A 6 -9.96 34.14 -43.33
C HIS A 6 -8.82 33.36 -42.66
N VAL A 7 -7.63 33.36 -43.26
CA VAL A 7 -6.45 32.71 -42.70
C VAL A 7 -6.07 33.33 -41.35
N MET A 8 -6.04 34.66 -41.24
CA MET A 8 -5.74 35.35 -39.97
C MET A 8 -6.76 35.06 -38.86
N CYS A 9 -8.06 34.90 -39.18
CA CYS A 9 -9.08 34.54 -38.20
C CYS A 9 -9.09 33.05 -37.83
N LEU A 10 -8.63 32.16 -38.70
CA LEU A 10 -8.64 30.71 -38.47
C LEU A 10 -7.42 30.21 -37.69
N LEU A 11 -6.25 30.85 -37.84
CA LEU A 11 -5.00 30.48 -37.14
C LEU A 11 -5.12 30.41 -35.60
N PRO A 12 -5.80 31.34 -34.90
CA PRO A 12 -5.94 31.29 -33.43
C PRO A 12 -6.86 30.16 -32.93
N LEU A 13 -7.72 29.61 -33.79
CA LEU A 13 -8.62 28.51 -33.41
C LEU A 13 -7.88 27.17 -33.31
N LEU A 14 -6.72 27.03 -33.95
CA LEU A 14 -5.89 25.82 -33.88
C LEU A 14 -5.05 25.71 -32.59
N THR A 15 -4.85 26.82 -31.85
CA THR A 15 -4.06 26.82 -30.61
C THR A 15 -4.92 26.70 -29.35
N GLY A 16 -6.25 26.82 -29.46
CA GLY A 16 -7.18 26.82 -28.32
C GLY A 16 -7.50 25.44 -27.72
N CYS A 17 -7.23 24.34 -28.42
CA CYS A 17 -7.70 23.00 -28.02
C CYS A 17 -6.70 22.18 -27.17
N GLY A 18 -5.56 22.75 -26.78
CA GLY A 18 -4.44 21.97 -26.22
C GLY A 18 -4.14 22.13 -24.74
N SER A 19 -4.80 23.05 -24.02
CA SER A 19 -4.40 23.35 -22.63
C SER A 19 -5.25 22.59 -21.61
N THR A 20 -4.89 21.34 -21.36
CA THR A 20 -5.38 20.61 -20.18
C THR A 20 -4.54 20.95 -18.97
N ARG A 21 -5.15 21.58 -17.95
CA ARG A 21 -4.51 21.81 -16.65
C ARG A 21 -4.44 20.50 -15.87
N THR A 22 -3.25 20.01 -15.57
CA THR A 22 -3.07 18.91 -14.61
C THR A 22 -3.50 19.36 -13.22
N VAL A 23 -4.52 18.72 -12.67
CA VAL A 23 -4.97 18.94 -11.29
C VAL A 23 -4.57 17.72 -10.48
N TYR A 24 -3.68 17.92 -9.50
CA TYR A 24 -3.34 16.88 -8.54
C TYR A 24 -4.51 16.73 -7.57
N VAL A 25 -5.08 15.53 -7.51
CA VAL A 25 -6.07 15.15 -6.51
C VAL A 25 -5.40 14.26 -5.47
N PRO A 26 -5.77 14.37 -4.18
CA PRO A 26 -5.29 13.44 -3.17
C PRO A 26 -5.71 12.02 -3.54
N ILE A 27 -4.77 11.09 -3.50
CA ILE A 27 -5.07 9.67 -3.71
C ILE A 27 -5.80 9.18 -2.45
N PRO A 28 -7.00 8.58 -2.57
CA PRO A 28 -7.67 7.97 -1.44
C PRO A 28 -6.75 6.93 -0.79
N ALA A 29 -6.57 7.00 0.53
CA ALA A 29 -5.81 6.00 1.24
C ALA A 29 -6.53 4.65 1.15
N VAL A 30 -5.89 3.67 0.50
CA VAL A 30 -6.40 2.29 0.50
C VAL A 30 -6.21 1.74 1.91
N PRO A 31 -7.29 1.31 2.60
CA PRO A 31 -7.17 0.76 3.94
C PRO A 31 -6.30 -0.49 3.91
N LEU A 32 -5.48 -0.68 4.94
CA LEU A 32 -4.71 -1.90 5.08
C LEU A 32 -5.66 -3.10 5.24
N PRO A 33 -5.38 -4.24 4.61
CA PRO A 33 -6.16 -5.44 4.83
C PRO A 33 -6.09 -5.82 6.31
N ALA A 34 -7.24 -6.22 6.87
CA ALA A 34 -7.38 -6.53 8.30
C ALA A 34 -6.34 -7.57 8.79
N SER A 35 -5.91 -8.48 7.90
CA SER A 35 -4.87 -9.48 8.21
C SER A 35 -3.53 -8.86 8.59
N LEU A 36 -3.23 -7.62 8.19
CA LEU A 36 -1.99 -6.91 8.54
C LEU A 36 -2.11 -6.08 9.81
N THR A 37 -3.32 -5.83 10.29
CA THR A 37 -3.59 -5.00 11.47
C THR A 37 -4.17 -5.79 12.62
N THR A 38 -4.47 -7.08 12.42
CA THR A 38 -4.97 -7.96 13.48
C THR A 38 -3.82 -8.32 14.41
N GLU A 39 -4.07 -8.24 15.71
CA GLU A 39 -3.10 -8.64 16.74
C GLU A 39 -2.78 -10.14 16.64
N THR A 40 -1.53 -10.49 16.93
CA THR A 40 -1.15 -11.90 17.08
C THR A 40 -1.87 -12.47 18.31
N PRO A 41 -2.61 -13.59 18.20
CA PRO A 41 -3.34 -14.15 19.33
C PRO A 41 -2.41 -14.48 20.49
N GLN A 42 -2.73 -13.98 21.68
CA GLN A 42 -1.98 -14.31 22.89
C GLN A 42 -2.38 -15.72 23.36
N PRO A 43 -1.42 -16.62 23.63
CA PRO A 43 -1.71 -17.92 24.22
C PRO A 43 -2.34 -17.81 25.61
N VAL A 44 -3.22 -18.74 25.96
CA VAL A 44 -3.86 -18.80 27.29
C VAL A 44 -2.81 -19.13 28.36
N ILE A 45 -2.79 -18.34 29.43
CA ILE A 45 -1.99 -18.63 30.62
C ILE A 45 -2.79 -19.59 31.51
N PRO A 46 -2.30 -20.80 31.77
CA PRO A 46 -3.05 -21.80 32.55
C PRO A 46 -3.05 -21.46 34.05
N GLU A 47 -4.17 -21.77 34.72
CA GLU A 47 -4.32 -21.67 36.18
C GLU A 47 -4.80 -23.01 36.76
N PRO A 48 -4.03 -23.64 37.68
CA PRO A 48 -2.72 -23.22 38.17
C PRO A 48 -1.62 -23.40 37.11
N LEU A 49 -0.63 -22.51 37.11
CA LEU A 49 0.55 -22.62 36.23
C LEU A 49 1.52 -23.67 36.79
N THR A 50 1.28 -24.93 36.45
CA THR A 50 2.21 -26.02 36.76
C THR A 50 3.48 -25.93 35.88
N TYR A 51 4.56 -26.61 36.29
CA TYR A 51 5.79 -26.64 35.50
C TYR A 51 5.56 -27.21 34.09
N GLY A 52 4.83 -28.33 33.97
CA GLY A 52 4.48 -28.90 32.66
C GLY A 52 3.67 -27.94 31.79
N ALA A 53 2.66 -27.29 32.38
CA ALA A 53 1.83 -26.32 31.67
C ALA A 53 2.63 -25.07 31.22
N SER A 54 3.70 -24.71 31.93
CA SER A 54 4.61 -23.65 31.51
C SER A 54 5.44 -24.03 30.27
N LEU A 55 5.78 -25.31 30.09
CA LEU A 55 6.45 -25.78 28.88
C LEU A 55 5.51 -25.72 27.67
N ASP A 56 4.26 -26.14 27.84
CA ASP A 56 3.23 -26.05 26.79
C ASP A 56 2.94 -24.59 26.41
N LEU A 57 2.91 -23.68 27.41
CA LEU A 57 2.81 -22.25 27.18
C LEU A 57 4.00 -21.71 26.38
N ASN A 58 5.24 -22.12 26.69
CA ASN A 58 6.43 -21.73 25.93
C ASN A 58 6.36 -22.18 24.46
N VAL A 59 5.90 -23.42 24.20
CA VAL A 59 5.69 -23.92 22.84
C VAL A 59 4.67 -23.06 22.10
N SER A 60 3.56 -22.73 22.75
CA SER A 60 2.51 -21.88 22.17
C SER A 60 3.01 -20.47 21.86
N LEU A 61 3.82 -19.88 22.76
CA LEU A 61 4.44 -18.57 22.58
C LEU A 61 5.45 -18.57 21.43
N LEU A 62 6.31 -19.58 21.33
CA LEU A 62 7.26 -19.70 20.23
C LEU A 62 6.56 -19.87 18.88
N SER A 63 5.45 -20.60 18.84
CA SER A 63 4.61 -20.73 17.64
C SER A 63 4.00 -19.38 17.22
N ALA A 64 3.40 -18.65 18.17
CA ALA A 64 2.84 -17.32 17.92
C ALA A 64 3.91 -16.32 17.42
N LEU A 65 5.10 -16.34 18.03
CA LEU A 65 6.24 -15.53 17.59
C LEU A 65 6.69 -15.92 16.17
N GLY A 66 6.72 -17.22 15.87
CA GLY A 66 7.02 -17.73 14.53
C GLY A 66 6.07 -17.18 13.48
N GLN A 67 4.76 -17.22 13.74
CA GLN A 67 3.75 -16.65 12.86
C GLN A 67 3.92 -15.14 12.67
N CYS A 68 4.10 -14.38 13.77
CA CYS A 68 4.35 -12.95 13.69
C CYS A 68 5.57 -12.61 12.81
N ASN A 69 6.63 -13.43 12.85
CA ASN A 69 7.80 -13.24 12.02
C ASN A 69 7.55 -13.55 10.54
N ILE A 70 6.68 -14.53 10.24
CA ILE A 70 6.21 -14.82 8.87
C ILE A 70 5.41 -13.63 8.32
N ASP A 71 4.48 -13.09 9.11
CA ASP A 71 3.69 -11.92 8.72
C ASP A 71 4.59 -10.72 8.40
N LYS A 72 5.56 -10.43 9.27
CA LYS A 72 6.58 -9.38 9.05
C LYS A 72 7.39 -9.62 7.79
N ALA A 73 7.73 -10.87 7.47
CA ALA A 73 8.45 -11.20 6.24
C ALA A 73 7.58 -10.95 5.00
N GLY A 74 6.30 -11.30 5.06
CA GLY A 74 5.31 -10.98 4.02
C GLY A 74 5.21 -9.48 3.77
N ILE A 75 5.08 -8.68 4.83
CA ILE A 75 5.03 -7.21 4.73
C ILE A 75 6.31 -6.66 4.06
N ARG A 76 7.49 -7.13 4.47
CA ARG A 76 8.76 -6.71 3.84
C ARG A 76 8.79 -7.03 2.34
N SER A 77 8.29 -8.21 1.94
CA SER A 77 8.21 -8.61 0.53
C SER A 77 7.31 -7.67 -0.29
N ILE A 78 6.14 -7.32 0.25
CA ILE A 78 5.19 -6.39 -0.38
C ILE A 78 5.83 -5.01 -0.55
N GLU A 79 6.48 -4.48 0.49
CA GLU A 79 7.14 -3.17 0.44
C GLU A 79 8.33 -3.15 -0.52
N MET A 80 9.13 -4.23 -0.59
CA MET A 80 10.19 -4.35 -1.60
C MET A 80 9.61 -4.27 -3.03
N ARG A 81 8.52 -4.98 -3.30
CA ARG A 81 7.86 -4.97 -4.62
C ARG A 81 7.28 -3.60 -4.94
N ARG A 82 6.66 -2.93 -3.96
CA ARG A 82 6.16 -1.56 -4.09
C ARG A 82 7.28 -0.59 -4.46
N ASN A 83 8.41 -0.64 -3.75
CA ASN A 83 9.56 0.23 -4.01
C ASN A 83 10.17 -0.01 -5.40
N ALA A 84 10.25 -1.27 -5.84
CA ALA A 84 10.70 -1.60 -7.18
C ALA A 84 9.79 -1.02 -8.27
N LEU A 85 8.47 -1.09 -8.09
CA LEU A 85 7.49 -0.48 -9.00
C LEU A 85 7.63 1.05 -9.05
N LEU A 86 7.79 1.70 -7.89
CA LEU A 86 7.98 3.15 -7.82
C LEU A 86 9.28 3.59 -8.51
N ALA A 87 10.35 2.79 -8.39
CA ALA A 87 11.60 3.07 -9.07
C ALA A 87 11.51 2.90 -10.60
N ALA A 88 10.65 2.00 -11.10
CA ALA A 88 10.46 1.77 -12.54
C ALA A 88 9.59 2.84 -13.23
N VAL A 89 8.78 3.59 -12.47
CA VAL A 89 7.95 4.69 -12.99
C VAL A 89 8.71 6.02 -13.02
N LYS A 90 9.88 6.09 -12.38
CA LYS A 90 10.72 7.27 -12.26
C LYS A 90 11.80 7.31 -13.34
#